data_AF-A0A2N5KIT7-F1
#
_entry.id   AF-A0A2N5KIT7-F1
#
_cell.length_a   1.000
_cell.length_b   1.000
_cell.length_c   1.000
_cell.angle_alpha   90.00
_cell.angle_beta   90.00
_cell.angle_gamma   90.00
#
_symmetry.space_group_name_H-M   'P 1'
#
loop_
_entity.id
_entity.type
_entity.pdbx_description
1 polymer ?
#
loop_
_entity_poly.entity_id
_entity_poly.type
_entity_poly.pdbx_seq_one_letter_code
_entity_poly.pdbx_strand_id
1 'polypeptide(L)'
;MHSFSSTGKGDEVFKEKKLGEILVGQGKITEEQLDEALAIQKTESRKIGRILLALGYISEDDLAQALSMRLNVEYVELSGADVGPEVLGIIEEAVLLQHRAVPLRTEDGRLIVAMADPNDIHARSDLTISAGYPITAVVASEAAVRRLHEQLFGNRAVVNGALAELDGAVRAYRARGGTDGEGAAVTREARRVEPGAQPEVDLGERVPAPGVAREERADRGVGSRNSRGARKTGEILIAQGSLTQEHLDQALELQKNDPRDLGKILVSLGFVTPADLGRALAERLKLDFVVVADLTEDEVDPAVLELVSEEQLRKYMALPLRIEGGRLLVAMSDPNDIFALEDLRIIAKRPIKPLVATEEDLKGAFAVLFGDEELYEGVDAEPEDDGHAQETLPQLEAPVPDAPLEDPPHEAAG
;
A
#
# COMPACT_ATOMS: atom_id res chain seq x y z
N MET A 1 -6.53 40.28 -52.80
CA MET A 1 -7.67 39.35 -52.73
C MET A 1 -7.08 37.96 -52.56
N HIS A 2 -7.20 37.22 -51.45
CA HIS A 2 -8.04 37.31 -50.26
C HIS A 2 -7.23 36.90 -49.03
N SER A 3 -7.45 37.62 -47.93
CA SER A 3 -7.13 37.19 -46.58
C SER A 3 -7.93 35.94 -46.24
N PHE A 4 -7.30 34.97 -45.57
CA PHE A 4 -8.01 34.06 -44.68
C PHE A 4 -7.27 33.99 -43.35
N SER A 5 -7.84 34.72 -42.39
CA SER A 5 -7.79 34.40 -40.98
C SER A 5 -8.44 33.04 -40.76
N SER A 6 -7.77 32.12 -40.08
CA SER A 6 -8.45 31.06 -39.34
C SER A 6 -7.87 31.04 -37.93
N THR A 7 -8.71 31.54 -37.04
CA THR A 7 -8.56 31.71 -35.61
C THR A 7 -8.45 30.35 -34.92
N GLY A 8 -7.68 30.31 -33.82
CA GLY A 8 -7.38 29.11 -33.08
C GLY A 8 -8.57 28.49 -32.34
N LYS A 9 -8.44 27.18 -32.10
CA LYS A 9 -8.91 26.46 -30.91
C LYS A 9 -8.34 25.05 -30.99
N GLY A 10 -7.23 24.81 -30.31
CA GLY A 10 -6.56 23.51 -30.30
C GLY A 10 -5.81 23.17 -29.01
N ASP A 11 -5.69 24.13 -28.09
CA ASP A 11 -4.98 23.94 -26.81
C ASP A 11 -5.94 24.03 -25.62
N GLU A 12 -7.02 23.25 -25.62
CA GLU A 12 -7.60 22.82 -24.34
C GLU A 12 -6.93 21.50 -23.96
N VAL A 13 -5.72 21.63 -23.42
CA VAL A 13 -5.13 20.62 -22.54
C VAL A 13 -6.21 20.24 -21.53
N PHE A 14 -6.62 18.98 -21.48
CA PHE A 14 -7.54 18.46 -20.46
C PHE A 14 -6.91 18.68 -19.09
N LYS A 15 -7.13 19.86 -18.51
CA LYS A 15 -6.78 20.16 -17.13
C LYS A 15 -7.71 19.29 -16.31
N GLU A 16 -7.16 18.24 -15.70
CA GLU A 16 -7.90 17.41 -14.75
C GLU A 16 -8.58 18.34 -13.74
N LYS A 17 -9.92 18.38 -13.77
CA LYS A 17 -10.68 19.28 -12.90
C LYS A 17 -10.39 18.91 -11.45
N LYS A 18 -9.98 19.90 -10.66
CA LYS A 18 -9.72 19.69 -9.24
C LYS A 18 -11.04 19.40 -8.52
N LEU A 19 -10.97 18.63 -7.43
CA LEU A 19 -12.17 18.23 -6.67
C LEU A 19 -13.04 19.43 -6.26
N GLY A 20 -12.42 20.54 -5.84
CA GLY A 20 -13.13 21.77 -5.49
C GLY A 20 -13.87 22.41 -6.68
N GLU A 21 -13.25 22.42 -7.86
CA GLU A 21 -13.85 22.96 -9.08
C GLU A 21 -15.04 22.12 -9.54
N ILE A 22 -14.98 20.80 -9.33
CA ILE A 22 -16.11 19.89 -9.61
C ILE A 22 -17.30 20.23 -8.70
N LEU A 23 -17.04 20.45 -7.40
CA LEU A 23 -18.09 20.79 -6.44
C LEU A 23 -18.72 22.17 -6.69
N VAL A 24 -17.91 23.16 -7.09
CA VAL A 24 -18.41 24.48 -7.54
C VAL A 24 -19.23 24.32 -8.82
N GLY A 25 -18.71 23.57 -9.80
CA GLY A 25 -19.39 23.33 -11.08
C GLY A 25 -20.73 22.59 -10.95
N GLN A 26 -20.90 21.78 -9.91
CA GLN A 26 -22.16 21.13 -9.56
C GLN A 26 -23.11 22.02 -8.72
N GLY A 27 -22.68 23.22 -8.32
CA GLY A 27 -23.44 24.10 -7.44
C GLY A 27 -23.56 23.58 -6.00
N LYS A 28 -22.67 22.69 -5.57
CA LYS A 28 -22.66 22.14 -4.19
C LYS A 28 -22.02 23.10 -3.20
N ILE A 29 -21.05 23.90 -3.67
CA ILE A 29 -20.39 24.95 -2.89
C ILE A 29 -20.24 26.22 -3.75
N THR A 30 -20.06 27.37 -3.11
CA THR A 30 -19.69 28.62 -3.78
C THR A 30 -18.17 28.77 -3.92
N GLU A 31 -17.71 29.71 -4.75
CA GLU A 31 -16.28 30.02 -4.86
C GLU A 31 -15.71 30.52 -3.53
N GLU A 32 -16.46 31.32 -2.78
CA GLU A 32 -16.03 31.81 -1.46
C GLU A 32 -15.85 30.68 -0.44
N GLN A 33 -16.75 29.69 -0.46
CA GLN A 33 -16.66 28.50 0.39
C GLN A 33 -15.45 27.62 0.04
N LEU A 34 -15.13 27.53 -1.26
CA LEU A 34 -13.93 26.82 -1.72
C LEU A 34 -12.65 27.54 -1.27
N ASP A 35 -12.60 28.86 -1.39
CA ASP A 35 -11.46 29.67 -0.99
C ASP A 35 -11.18 29.58 0.52
N GLU A 36 -12.25 29.62 1.34
CA GLU A 36 -12.13 29.41 2.79
C GLU A 36 -11.55 28.03 3.12
N ALA A 37 -12.07 26.98 2.49
CA ALA A 37 -11.56 25.62 2.70
C ALA A 37 -10.10 25.45 2.23
N LEU A 38 -9.69 26.12 1.15
CA LEU A 38 -8.30 26.14 0.67
C LEU A 38 -7.37 26.90 1.63
N ALA A 39 -7.85 27.98 2.27
CA ALA A 39 -7.09 28.69 3.29
C ALA A 39 -6.78 27.78 4.49
N ILE A 40 -7.77 27.02 4.97
CA ILE A 40 -7.60 26.03 6.05
C ILE A 40 -6.70 24.87 5.61
N GLN A 41 -6.77 24.44 4.36
CA GLN A 41 -5.93 23.35 3.85
C GLN A 41 -4.44 23.68 3.94
N LYS A 42 -4.07 24.93 3.67
CA LYS A 42 -2.67 25.40 3.78
C LYS A 42 -2.13 25.31 5.20
N THR A 43 -2.99 25.41 6.21
CA THR A 43 -2.61 25.34 7.61
C THR A 43 -2.72 23.94 8.21
N GLU A 44 -3.66 23.10 7.74
CA GLU A 44 -3.97 21.82 8.38
C GLU A 44 -3.48 20.56 7.63
N SER A 45 -2.85 20.67 6.45
CA SER A 45 -2.41 19.52 5.62
C SER A 45 -3.45 18.40 5.43
N ARG A 46 -4.75 18.72 5.54
CA ARG A 46 -5.86 17.78 5.34
C ARG A 46 -6.34 17.81 3.89
N LYS A 47 -6.98 16.72 3.43
CA LYS A 47 -7.62 16.67 2.10
C LYS A 47 -8.77 17.69 2.04
N ILE A 48 -8.84 18.49 0.97
CA ILE A 48 -9.86 19.57 0.80
C ILE A 48 -11.31 19.11 1.02
N GLY A 49 -11.67 17.93 0.52
CA GLY A 49 -13.01 17.37 0.72
C GLY A 49 -13.36 17.11 2.20
N ARG A 50 -12.37 16.76 3.04
CA ARG A 50 -12.59 16.57 4.49
C ARG A 50 -12.81 17.90 5.21
N ILE A 51 -12.18 18.97 4.73
CA ILE A 51 -12.37 20.32 5.26
C ILE A 51 -13.77 20.81 4.91
N LEU A 52 -14.18 20.66 3.64
CA LEU A 52 -15.53 21.02 3.18
C LEU A 52 -16.63 20.26 3.93
N LEU A 53 -16.41 18.97 4.23
CA LEU A 53 -17.31 18.18 5.10
C LEU A 53 -17.35 18.74 6.53
N ALA A 54 -16.19 19.05 7.12
CA ALA A 54 -16.10 19.53 8.50
C ALA A 54 -16.74 20.92 8.68
N LEU A 55 -16.68 21.77 7.66
CA LEU A 55 -17.37 23.05 7.61
C LEU A 55 -18.88 22.92 7.33
N GLY A 56 -19.34 21.72 6.96
CA GLY A 56 -20.75 21.46 6.62
C GLY A 56 -21.18 22.01 5.27
N TYR A 57 -20.24 22.32 4.37
CA TYR A 57 -20.53 22.86 3.04
C TYR A 57 -20.97 21.79 2.04
N ILE A 58 -20.57 20.54 2.26
CA ILE A 58 -20.98 19.39 1.44
C ILE A 58 -21.42 18.23 2.33
N SER A 59 -22.25 17.34 1.79
CA SER A 59 -22.52 16.04 2.40
C SER A 59 -21.50 14.98 1.97
N GLU A 60 -21.47 13.83 2.64
CA GLU A 60 -20.61 12.70 2.24
C GLU A 60 -20.99 12.14 0.85
N ASP A 61 -22.27 12.21 0.48
CA ASP A 61 -22.74 11.81 -0.84
C ASP A 61 -22.31 12.80 -1.92
N ASP A 62 -22.34 14.11 -1.64
CA ASP A 62 -21.80 15.12 -2.57
C ASP A 62 -20.30 14.89 -2.82
N LEU A 63 -19.54 14.57 -1.76
CA LEU A 63 -18.13 14.25 -1.88
C LEU A 63 -17.90 12.98 -2.71
N ALA A 64 -18.66 11.91 -2.46
CA ALA A 64 -18.55 10.66 -3.19
C ALA A 64 -18.90 10.83 -4.68
N GLN A 65 -19.96 11.58 -5.00
CA GLN A 65 -20.34 11.88 -6.38
C GLN A 65 -19.27 12.70 -7.10
N ALA A 66 -18.69 13.70 -6.45
CA ALA A 66 -17.60 14.50 -7.01
C ALA A 66 -16.32 13.66 -7.26
N LEU A 67 -16.00 12.72 -6.35
CA LEU A 67 -14.91 11.77 -6.55
C LEU A 67 -15.17 10.82 -7.72
N SER A 68 -16.41 10.35 -7.88
CA SER A 68 -16.82 9.49 -9.00
C SER A 68 -16.54 10.16 -10.35
N MET A 69 -16.90 11.44 -10.48
CA MET A 69 -16.67 12.22 -11.70
C MET A 69 -15.19 12.48 -11.95
N ARG A 70 -14.44 12.78 -10.90
CA ARG A 70 -13.00 13.04 -11.01
C ARG A 70 -12.23 11.82 -11.47
N LEU A 71 -12.55 10.66 -10.91
CA LEU A 71 -11.82 9.41 -11.14
C LEU A 71 -12.42 8.58 -12.29
N ASN A 72 -13.54 9.04 -12.86
CA ASN A 72 -14.32 8.29 -13.85
C ASN A 72 -14.68 6.88 -13.36
N VAL A 73 -15.13 6.80 -12.11
CA VAL A 73 -15.59 5.57 -11.44
C VAL A 73 -17.08 5.72 -11.16
N GLU A 74 -17.84 4.62 -11.22
CA GLU A 74 -19.28 4.63 -10.93
C GLU A 74 -19.56 5.01 -9.47
N TYR A 75 -20.55 5.88 -9.23
CA TYR A 75 -21.12 6.11 -7.89
C TYR A 75 -22.32 5.19 -7.68
N VAL A 76 -22.36 4.50 -6.55
CA VAL A 76 -23.46 3.60 -6.18
C VAL A 76 -24.06 4.05 -4.86
N GLU A 77 -25.39 4.19 -4.85
CA GLU A 77 -26.15 4.37 -3.62
C GLU A 77 -26.41 3.01 -2.97
N LEU A 78 -25.93 2.84 -1.73
CA LEU A 78 -26.01 1.57 -1.00
C LEU A 78 -27.30 1.40 -0.19
N SER A 79 -28.17 2.41 -0.19
CA SER A 79 -29.44 2.40 0.51
C SER A 79 -30.34 1.26 0.00
N GLY A 80 -30.44 0.17 0.78
CA GLY A 80 -31.24 -1.00 0.39
C GLY A 80 -30.57 -1.90 -0.65
N ALA A 81 -29.24 -1.85 -0.79
CA ALA A 81 -28.50 -2.77 -1.64
C ALA A 81 -28.70 -4.22 -1.17
N ASP A 82 -29.13 -5.10 -2.09
CA ASP A 82 -29.23 -6.53 -1.85
C ASP A 82 -27.86 -7.18 -2.12
N VAL A 83 -27.19 -7.59 -1.05
CA VAL A 83 -25.87 -8.23 -1.12
C VAL A 83 -26.06 -9.72 -0.92
N GLY A 84 -25.82 -10.48 -1.99
CA GLY A 84 -25.98 -11.94 -1.98
C GLY A 84 -25.05 -12.62 -0.96
N PRO A 85 -25.50 -13.67 -0.25
CA PRO A 85 -24.68 -14.37 0.73
C PRO A 85 -23.43 -15.01 0.12
N GLU A 86 -23.43 -15.27 -1.18
CA GLU A 86 -22.29 -15.81 -1.93
C GLU A 86 -21.08 -14.88 -1.98
N VAL A 87 -21.27 -13.56 -1.86
CA VAL A 87 -20.15 -12.61 -1.80
C VAL A 87 -19.71 -12.29 -0.37
N LEU A 88 -20.54 -12.64 0.62
CA LEU A 88 -20.26 -12.45 2.04
C LEU A 88 -19.25 -13.50 2.53
N GLY A 89 -17.98 -13.10 2.60
CA GLY A 89 -16.88 -13.96 3.04
C GLY A 89 -15.82 -14.23 1.96
N ILE A 90 -16.01 -13.68 0.76
CA ILE A 90 -14.95 -13.63 -0.26
C ILE A 90 -13.78 -12.76 0.22
N ILE A 91 -14.09 -11.63 0.86
CA ILE A 91 -13.12 -10.77 1.52
C ILE A 91 -13.27 -10.94 3.02
N GLU A 92 -12.15 -10.98 3.75
CA GLU A 92 -12.15 -10.99 5.21
C GLU A 92 -12.80 -9.71 5.78
N GLU A 93 -13.68 -9.86 6.76
CA GLU A 93 -14.43 -8.73 7.35
C GLU A 93 -13.52 -7.63 7.89
N ALA A 94 -12.38 -8.02 8.49
CA ALA A 94 -11.38 -7.08 9.00
C ALA A 94 -10.79 -6.20 7.88
N VAL A 95 -10.56 -6.76 6.70
CA VAL A 95 -10.05 -6.03 5.52
C VAL A 95 -11.12 -5.08 4.98
N LEU A 96 -12.37 -5.53 4.89
CA LEU A 96 -13.51 -4.69 4.52
C LEU A 96 -13.66 -3.48 5.46
N LEU A 97 -13.56 -3.71 6.77
CA LEU A 97 -13.66 -2.67 7.80
C LEU A 97 -12.49 -1.70 7.74
N GLN A 98 -11.25 -2.22 7.65
CA GLN A 98 -10.02 -1.42 7.56
C GLN A 98 -10.06 -0.46 6.37
N HIS A 99 -10.54 -0.92 5.22
CA HIS A 99 -10.56 -0.14 3.99
C HIS A 99 -11.88 0.56 3.71
N ARG A 100 -12.85 0.48 4.64
CA ARG A 100 -14.19 1.06 4.50
C ARG A 100 -14.79 0.68 3.15
N ALA A 101 -14.96 -0.63 2.99
CA ALA A 101 -15.44 -1.25 1.78
C ALA A 101 -16.53 -2.29 2.08
N VAL A 102 -17.40 -2.54 1.11
CA VAL A 102 -18.42 -3.60 1.17
C VAL A 102 -18.51 -4.30 -0.20
N PRO A 103 -18.46 -5.65 -0.23
CA PRO A 103 -18.69 -6.39 -1.46
C PRO A 103 -20.17 -6.27 -1.84
N LEU A 104 -20.45 -6.10 -3.12
CA LEU A 104 -21.83 -5.96 -3.61
C LEU A 104 -22.29 -7.19 -4.35
N ARG A 105 -21.55 -7.56 -5.41
CA ARG A 105 -21.92 -8.65 -6.33
C ARG A 105 -20.69 -9.07 -7.14
N THR A 106 -20.79 -10.21 -7.81
CA THR A 106 -19.79 -10.64 -8.81
C THR A 106 -20.36 -10.43 -10.21
N GLU A 107 -19.56 -9.85 -11.11
CA GLU A 107 -19.93 -9.53 -12.49
C GLU A 107 -18.71 -9.75 -13.40
N ASP A 108 -18.87 -10.48 -14.51
CA ASP A 108 -17.80 -10.80 -15.46
C ASP A 108 -16.49 -11.33 -14.84
N GLY A 109 -16.62 -12.18 -13.81
CA GLY A 109 -15.48 -12.76 -13.09
C GLY A 109 -14.73 -11.76 -12.19
N ARG A 110 -15.34 -10.62 -11.89
CA ARG A 110 -14.81 -9.57 -11.00
C ARG A 110 -15.75 -9.34 -9.82
N LEU A 111 -15.19 -9.01 -8.66
CA LEU A 111 -15.99 -8.63 -7.49
C LEU A 111 -16.23 -7.12 -7.55
N ILE A 112 -17.48 -6.71 -7.60
CA ILE A 112 -17.84 -5.30 -7.46
C ILE A 112 -17.79 -4.95 -5.97
N VAL A 113 -16.94 -3.97 -5.62
CA VAL A 113 -16.72 -3.54 -4.23
C VAL A 113 -16.99 -2.05 -4.12
N ALA A 114 -17.93 -1.66 -3.28
CA ALA A 114 -18.14 -0.25 -2.96
C ALA A 114 -17.13 0.21 -1.92
N MET A 115 -16.46 1.33 -2.19
CA MET A 115 -15.38 1.88 -1.37
C MET A 115 -15.61 3.37 -1.10
N ALA A 116 -15.20 3.82 0.09
CA ALA A 116 -15.21 5.24 0.44
C ALA A 116 -14.11 6.04 -0.28
N ASP A 117 -12.96 5.42 -0.54
CA ASP A 117 -11.84 6.02 -1.30
C ASP A 117 -11.37 5.02 -2.38
N PRO A 118 -11.93 5.06 -3.60
CA PRO A 118 -11.51 4.19 -4.70
C PRO A 118 -10.10 4.51 -5.24
N ASN A 119 -9.52 5.66 -4.88
CA ASN A 119 -8.16 6.03 -5.30
C ASN A 119 -7.10 5.54 -4.30
N ASP A 120 -7.52 4.91 -3.20
CA ASP A 120 -6.61 4.24 -2.29
C ASP A 120 -6.13 2.93 -2.93
N ILE A 121 -4.94 3.00 -3.54
CA ILE A 121 -4.32 1.87 -4.24
C ILE A 121 -4.02 0.72 -3.27
N HIS A 122 -3.62 1.02 -2.04
CA HIS A 122 -3.37 0.00 -1.02
C HIS A 122 -4.67 -0.71 -0.64
N ALA A 123 -5.74 0.04 -0.40
CA ALA A 123 -7.05 -0.53 -0.14
C ALA A 123 -7.54 -1.44 -1.28
N ARG A 124 -7.42 -0.98 -2.53
CA ARG A 124 -7.80 -1.80 -3.69
C ARG A 124 -6.96 -3.07 -3.80
N SER A 125 -5.66 -2.97 -3.52
CA SER A 125 -4.75 -4.11 -3.52
C SER A 125 -5.14 -5.13 -2.45
N ASP A 126 -5.29 -4.69 -1.20
CA ASP A 126 -5.63 -5.55 -0.06
C ASP A 126 -6.99 -6.24 -0.27
N LEU A 127 -7.97 -5.52 -0.80
CA LEU A 127 -9.27 -6.07 -1.17
C LEU A 127 -9.18 -7.10 -2.31
N THR A 128 -8.33 -6.85 -3.31
CA THR A 128 -8.09 -7.78 -4.43
C THR A 128 -7.40 -9.06 -3.97
N ILE A 129 -6.35 -8.91 -3.15
CA ILE A 129 -5.61 -10.04 -2.56
C ILE A 129 -6.55 -10.87 -1.69
N SER A 130 -7.32 -10.23 -0.82
CA SER A 130 -8.27 -10.92 0.04
C SER A 130 -9.37 -11.62 -0.77
N ALA A 131 -9.88 -11.01 -1.85
CA ALA A 131 -10.86 -11.63 -2.72
C ALA A 131 -10.31 -12.82 -3.52
N GLY A 132 -9.01 -12.80 -3.84
CA GLY A 132 -8.34 -13.81 -4.67
C GLY A 132 -8.61 -13.68 -6.17
N TYR A 133 -9.33 -12.64 -6.60
CA TYR A 133 -9.59 -12.32 -8.01
C TYR A 133 -9.84 -10.81 -8.19
N PRO A 134 -9.77 -10.28 -9.43
CA PRO A 134 -9.84 -8.84 -9.65
C PRO A 134 -11.14 -8.22 -9.13
N ILE A 135 -11.03 -7.07 -8.49
CA ILE A 135 -12.20 -6.27 -8.10
C ILE A 135 -12.46 -5.15 -9.11
N THR A 136 -13.71 -4.71 -9.18
CA THR A 136 -14.08 -3.41 -9.76
C THR A 136 -14.52 -2.53 -8.61
N ALA A 137 -13.76 -1.47 -8.34
CA ALA A 137 -14.10 -0.51 -7.31
C ALA A 137 -15.21 0.42 -7.81
N VAL A 138 -16.24 0.62 -7.01
CA VAL A 138 -17.26 1.66 -7.19
C VAL A 138 -17.24 2.59 -5.97
N VAL A 139 -17.64 3.84 -6.16
CA VAL A 139 -17.60 4.86 -5.11
C VAL A 139 -18.92 4.88 -4.36
N ALA A 140 -18.86 4.91 -3.03
CA ALA A 140 -20.02 5.18 -2.18
C ALA A 140 -19.60 6.11 -1.03
N SER A 141 -20.56 6.78 -0.40
CA SER A 141 -20.26 7.59 0.78
C SER A 141 -19.80 6.72 1.96
N GLU A 142 -18.87 7.23 2.76
CA GLU A 142 -18.30 6.50 3.91
C GLU A 142 -19.40 6.09 4.91
N ALA A 143 -20.39 6.95 5.13
CA ALA A 143 -21.56 6.66 5.94
C ALA A 143 -22.41 5.52 5.36
N ALA A 144 -22.62 5.48 4.04
CA ALA A 144 -23.39 4.41 3.40
C ALA A 144 -22.66 3.07 3.50
N VAL A 145 -21.34 3.05 3.25
CA VAL A 145 -20.51 1.84 3.40
C VAL A 145 -20.54 1.34 4.84
N ARG A 146 -20.35 2.22 5.83
CA ARG A 146 -20.38 1.86 7.25
C ARG A 146 -21.74 1.27 7.66
N ARG A 147 -22.85 1.90 7.27
CA ARG A 147 -24.20 1.42 7.57
C ARG A 147 -24.46 0.03 6.97
N LEU A 148 -24.11 -0.17 5.71
CA LEU A 148 -24.31 -1.47 5.06
C LEU A 148 -23.41 -2.55 5.69
N HIS A 149 -22.17 -2.21 6.02
CA HIS A 149 -21.28 -3.13 6.75
C HIS A 149 -21.88 -3.56 8.09
N GLU A 150 -22.38 -2.62 8.90
CA GLU A 150 -23.06 -2.92 10.18
C GLU A 150 -24.27 -3.84 9.98
N GLN A 151 -25.06 -3.62 8.92
CA GLN A 151 -26.22 -4.47 8.59
C GLN A 151 -25.83 -5.90 8.20
N LEU A 152 -24.74 -6.06 7.44
CA LEU A 152 -24.30 -7.36 6.93
C LEU A 152 -23.53 -8.18 7.98
N PHE A 153 -22.69 -7.54 8.78
CA PHE A 153 -21.74 -8.23 9.68
C PHE A 153 -22.04 -8.05 11.17
N GLY A 154 -22.81 -7.03 11.55
CA GLY A 154 -23.12 -6.73 12.96
C GLY A 154 -23.80 -7.87 13.71
N ASN A 155 -24.62 -8.68 13.03
CA ASN A 155 -25.28 -9.85 13.64
C ASN A 155 -24.32 -11.04 13.83
N ARG A 156 -23.27 -11.18 13.01
CA ARG A 156 -22.31 -12.29 13.10
C ARG A 156 -21.36 -12.13 14.28
N ALA A 157 -20.96 -10.90 14.59
CA ALA A 157 -20.12 -10.61 15.76
C ALA A 157 -20.82 -10.97 17.08
N VAL A 158 -22.14 -10.72 17.20
CA VAL A 158 -22.94 -11.07 18.39
C VAL A 158 -23.04 -12.59 18.57
N VAL A 159 -23.31 -13.32 17.49
CA VAL A 159 -23.40 -14.79 17.51
C VAL A 159 -22.05 -15.44 17.78
N ASN A 160 -20.98 -14.96 17.14
CA ASN A 160 -19.61 -15.46 17.38
C ASN A 160 -19.12 -15.15 18.80
N GLY A 161 -19.49 -14.00 19.36
CA GLY A 161 -19.25 -13.66 20.76
C GLY A 161 -19.90 -14.67 21.71
N ALA A 162 -21.19 -14.95 21.51
CA ALA A 162 -21.93 -15.94 22.31
C ALA A 162 -21.35 -17.37 22.18
N LEU A 163 -20.93 -17.77 20.98
CA LEU A 163 -20.27 -19.07 20.75
C LEU A 163 -18.89 -19.15 21.42
N ALA A 164 -18.10 -18.09 21.39
CA ALA A 164 -16.80 -18.03 22.05
C ALA A 164 -16.92 -18.11 23.59
N GLU A 165 -17.95 -17.49 24.16
CA GLU A 165 -18.28 -17.60 25.60
C GLU A 165 -18.67 -19.03 25.98
N LEU A 166 -19.48 -19.71 25.15
CA LEU A 166 -19.84 -21.12 25.34
C LEU A 166 -18.63 -22.05 25.26
N ASP A 167 -17.75 -21.87 24.26
CA ASP A 167 -16.50 -22.64 24.14
C ASP A 167 -15.57 -22.41 25.34
N GLY A 168 -15.49 -21.17 25.83
CA GLY A 168 -14.80 -20.83 27.07
C GLY A 168 -15.38 -21.58 28.27
N ALA A 169 -16.71 -21.60 28.39
CA ALA A 169 -17.42 -22.29 29.48
C ALA A 169 -17.23 -23.82 29.41
N VAL A 170 -17.27 -24.43 28.22
CA VAL A 170 -17.06 -25.87 28.01
C VAL A 170 -15.62 -26.26 28.34
N ARG A 171 -14.63 -25.46 27.95
CA ARG A 171 -13.22 -25.67 28.32
C ARG A 171 -13.03 -25.58 29.83
N ALA A 172 -13.64 -24.58 30.48
CA ALA A 172 -13.58 -24.43 31.93
C ALA A 172 -14.28 -25.59 32.68
N TYR A 173 -15.34 -26.16 32.12
CA TYR A 173 -16.03 -27.32 32.66
C TYR A 173 -15.15 -28.58 32.59
N ARG A 174 -14.55 -28.86 31.43
CA ARG A 174 -13.64 -30.00 31.24
C ARG A 174 -12.40 -29.90 32.12
N ALA A 175 -11.83 -28.70 32.26
CA ALA A 175 -10.67 -28.46 33.13
C ALA A 175 -10.95 -28.72 34.63
N ARG A 176 -12.23 -28.69 35.06
CA ARG A 176 -12.64 -29.04 36.42
C ARG A 176 -12.94 -30.53 36.63
N GLY A 177 -12.53 -31.39 35.69
CA GLY A 177 -12.68 -32.84 35.81
C GLY A 177 -14.06 -33.36 35.39
N GLY A 178 -14.82 -32.60 34.60
CA GLY A 178 -16.01 -33.13 33.92
C GLY A 178 -15.57 -34.14 32.86
N THR A 179 -15.55 -35.43 33.20
CA THR A 179 -15.32 -36.50 32.23
C THR A 179 -16.54 -36.66 31.36
N ASP A 180 -16.34 -36.64 30.05
CA ASP A 180 -17.33 -36.97 29.03
C ASP A 180 -17.82 -38.40 29.28
N GLY A 181 -18.98 -38.55 29.92
CA GLY A 181 -19.67 -39.82 30.00
C GLY A 181 -20.24 -40.13 28.62
N GLU A 182 -19.65 -41.10 27.92
CA GLU A 182 -20.26 -41.69 26.72
C GLU A 182 -21.69 -42.17 27.05
N GLY A 183 -22.64 -41.76 26.22
CA GLY A 183 -23.95 -42.41 26.10
C GLY A 183 -25.11 -41.74 26.83
N ALA A 184 -25.61 -40.62 26.30
CA ALA A 184 -27.03 -40.31 26.40
C ALA A 184 -27.59 -40.19 24.97
N ALA A 185 -28.25 -41.26 24.56
CA ALA A 185 -28.99 -41.36 23.31
C ALA A 185 -29.86 -40.11 23.11
N VAL A 186 -29.68 -39.42 21.99
CA VAL A 186 -30.64 -38.42 21.52
C VAL A 186 -31.82 -39.18 20.92
N THR A 187 -32.68 -39.71 21.79
CA THR A 187 -34.03 -40.07 21.39
C THR A 187 -34.82 -38.79 21.14
N ARG A 188 -35.33 -38.68 19.91
CA ARG A 188 -36.35 -37.73 19.50
C ARG A 188 -37.41 -37.56 20.58
N GLU A 189 -37.55 -36.35 21.11
CA GLU A 189 -38.85 -35.78 21.44
C GLU A 189 -38.87 -34.31 21.01
N ALA A 190 -39.63 -34.06 19.94
CA ALA A 190 -40.05 -32.74 19.55
C ALA A 190 -40.93 -32.16 20.65
N ARG A 191 -40.45 -31.13 21.35
CA ARG A 191 -41.31 -30.29 22.18
C ARG A 191 -41.58 -28.97 21.48
N ARG A 192 -42.79 -28.92 20.93
CA ARG A 192 -43.55 -27.77 20.45
C ARG A 192 -43.17 -26.47 21.19
N VAL A 193 -42.66 -25.49 20.45
CA VAL A 193 -42.62 -24.09 20.87
C VAL A 193 -44.04 -23.55 20.70
N GLU A 194 -44.71 -23.24 21.81
CA GLU A 194 -45.90 -22.41 21.80
C GLU A 194 -45.46 -20.94 21.64
N PRO A 195 -46.08 -20.15 20.74
CA PRO A 195 -45.74 -18.75 20.57
C PRO A 195 -46.52 -17.90 21.59
N GLY A 196 -45.81 -17.12 22.40
CA GLY A 196 -46.41 -16.03 23.16
C GLY A 196 -46.00 -15.94 24.61
N ALA A 197 -44.89 -15.25 24.88
CA ALA A 197 -44.71 -14.45 26.09
C ALA A 197 -43.60 -13.44 25.82
N GLN A 198 -43.93 -12.15 25.85
CA GLN A 198 -42.99 -11.04 25.76
C GLN A 198 -42.08 -11.04 27.00
N PRO A 199 -40.79 -10.67 26.91
CA PRO A 199 -40.01 -10.41 28.11
C PRO A 199 -40.37 -9.02 28.64
N GLU A 200 -40.96 -8.96 29.84
CA GLU A 200 -40.96 -7.76 30.66
C GLU A 200 -39.52 -7.48 31.13
N VAL A 201 -39.05 -6.27 30.84
CA VAL A 201 -37.80 -5.72 31.33
C VAL A 201 -37.99 -5.24 32.77
N ASP A 202 -37.41 -5.94 33.74
CA ASP A 202 -37.33 -5.45 35.12
C ASP A 202 -36.04 -4.63 35.29
N LEU A 203 -36.24 -3.33 35.51
CA LEU A 203 -35.21 -2.34 35.78
C LEU A 203 -34.99 -2.26 37.30
N GLY A 204 -33.94 -2.92 37.80
CA GLY A 204 -33.49 -2.65 39.16
C GLY A 204 -32.46 -3.62 39.72
N GLU A 205 -31.17 -3.28 39.63
CA GLU A 205 -30.38 -2.86 40.80
C GLU A 205 -28.90 -2.68 40.42
N ARG A 206 -28.39 -1.49 40.74
CA ARG A 206 -26.98 -1.12 40.66
C ARG A 206 -26.17 -1.94 41.66
N VAL A 207 -25.09 -2.58 41.21
CA VAL A 207 -24.01 -3.07 42.07
C VAL A 207 -22.78 -2.17 41.88
N PRO A 208 -22.11 -1.71 42.96
CA PRO A 208 -21.09 -0.68 42.90
C PRO A 208 -19.71 -1.23 42.48
N ALA A 209 -18.90 -0.36 41.87
CA ALA A 209 -17.50 -0.60 41.57
C ALA A 209 -16.65 -0.67 42.86
N PRO A 210 -15.63 -1.54 42.95
CA PRO A 210 -14.55 -1.37 43.91
C PRO A 210 -13.39 -0.61 43.27
N GLY A 211 -13.04 0.51 43.89
CA GLY A 211 -11.89 1.34 43.54
C GLY A 211 -10.58 0.81 44.12
N VAL A 212 -9.53 1.01 43.30
CA VAL A 212 -8.16 1.43 43.61
C VAL A 212 -7.37 0.75 44.74
N ALA A 213 -6.36 -0.01 44.33
CA ALA A 213 -5.05 -0.01 44.98
C ALA A 213 -4.01 0.50 43.99
N ARG A 214 -3.34 1.61 44.35
CA ARG A 214 -2.19 2.20 43.65
C ARG A 214 -0.93 1.41 44.02
N GLU A 215 -0.15 1.02 43.03
CA GLU A 215 1.29 0.86 43.16
C GLU A 215 1.97 1.69 42.07
N GLU A 216 2.83 2.62 42.50
CA GLU A 216 3.68 3.45 41.67
C GLU A 216 5.01 2.73 41.34
N ARG A 217 5.60 3.16 40.20
CA ARG A 217 6.95 2.91 39.67
C ARG A 217 7.04 1.61 38.84
N ALA A 218 7.61 1.58 37.63
CA ALA A 218 8.59 2.46 37.00
C ALA A 218 8.45 2.48 35.46
N ASP A 219 8.79 3.63 34.86
CA ASP A 219 8.87 3.92 33.43
C ASP A 219 9.96 3.08 32.72
N ARG A 220 9.57 2.23 31.75
CA ARG A 220 10.41 1.73 30.65
C ARG A 220 9.56 1.29 29.45
N GLY A 221 9.75 1.97 28.33
CA GLY A 221 9.79 1.37 26.98
C GLY A 221 8.47 0.90 26.38
N VAL A 222 7.95 1.71 25.47
CA VAL A 222 6.82 1.40 24.58
C VAL A 222 7.16 0.18 23.70
N GLY A 223 6.69 -1.00 24.11
CA GLY A 223 6.55 -2.17 23.26
C GLY A 223 5.16 -2.18 22.65
N SER A 224 5.08 -1.80 21.37
CA SER A 224 3.86 -1.88 20.55
C SER A 224 3.25 -3.28 20.62
N ARG A 225 2.02 -3.36 21.14
CA ARG A 225 1.29 -4.60 21.35
C ARG A 225 0.80 -5.17 20.02
N ASN A 226 1.35 -6.34 19.66
CA ASN A 226 0.79 -7.39 18.80
C ASN A 226 -0.20 -6.98 17.68
N SER A 227 0.33 -6.71 16.48
CA SER A 227 -0.34 -7.02 15.22
C SER A 227 -0.19 -8.52 14.92
N ARG A 228 -1.20 -9.35 15.25
CA ARG A 228 -1.20 -10.77 14.84
C ARG A 228 -1.62 -10.87 13.37
N GLY A 229 -0.73 -11.35 12.50
CA GLY A 229 -1.14 -11.81 11.15
C GLY A 229 -0.01 -12.01 10.14
N ALA A 230 0.87 -11.01 9.96
CA ALA A 230 1.98 -11.10 9.01
C ALA A 230 3.31 -10.95 9.75
N ARG A 231 4.19 -11.96 9.66
CA ARG A 231 5.56 -11.81 10.16
C ARG A 231 6.22 -10.67 9.40
N LYS A 232 6.83 -9.74 10.12
CA LYS A 232 7.62 -8.67 9.48
C LYS A 232 8.86 -9.27 8.84
N THR A 233 9.40 -8.65 7.79
CA THR A 233 10.60 -9.16 7.09
C THR A 233 11.77 -9.38 8.05
N GLY A 234 11.96 -8.49 9.03
CA GLY A 234 12.96 -8.66 10.10
C GLY A 234 12.73 -9.90 10.97
N GLU A 235 11.48 -10.24 11.28
CA GLU A 235 11.15 -11.45 12.05
C GLU A 235 11.39 -12.72 11.24
N ILE A 236 11.15 -12.68 9.92
CA ILE A 236 11.44 -13.78 9.00
C ILE A 236 12.96 -13.99 8.89
N LEU A 237 13.73 -12.91 8.74
CA LEU A 237 15.19 -12.96 8.69
C LEU A 237 15.80 -13.53 9.99
N ILE A 238 15.22 -13.18 11.14
CA ILE A 238 15.61 -13.78 12.43
C ILE A 238 15.23 -15.26 12.49
N ALA A 239 14.02 -15.63 12.06
CA ALA A 239 13.57 -17.02 12.05
C ALA A 239 14.42 -17.92 11.12
N GLN A 240 14.93 -17.35 10.02
CA GLN A 240 15.84 -18.02 9.08
C GLN A 240 17.29 -18.09 9.60
N GLY A 241 17.61 -17.36 10.68
CA GLY A 241 18.96 -17.30 11.25
C GLY A 241 19.91 -16.37 10.50
N SER A 242 19.44 -15.66 9.48
CA SER A 242 20.23 -14.70 8.70
C SER A 242 20.36 -13.34 9.38
N LEU A 243 19.58 -13.06 10.44
CA LEU A 243 19.65 -11.82 11.20
C LEU A 243 19.51 -12.09 12.72
N THR A 244 20.17 -11.28 13.55
CA THR A 244 19.99 -11.32 15.01
C THR A 244 19.07 -10.19 15.46
N GLN A 245 18.41 -10.35 16.62
CA GLN A 245 17.60 -9.28 17.20
C GLN A 245 18.42 -8.00 17.43
N GLU A 246 19.67 -8.14 17.87
CA GLU A 246 20.58 -7.01 18.10
C GLU A 246 20.89 -6.25 16.79
N HIS A 247 21.19 -6.96 15.71
CA HIS A 247 21.43 -6.35 14.40
C HIS A 247 20.17 -5.68 13.82
N LEU A 248 18.99 -6.27 14.06
CA LEU A 248 17.72 -5.67 13.66
C LEU A 248 17.47 -4.35 14.42
N ASP A 249 17.69 -4.34 15.73
CA ASP A 249 17.51 -3.15 16.57
C ASP A 249 18.47 -2.02 16.15
N GLN A 250 19.73 -2.34 15.84
CA GLN A 250 20.70 -1.38 15.31
C GLN A 250 20.26 -0.77 13.97
N ALA A 251 19.79 -1.61 13.03
CA ALA A 251 19.31 -1.14 11.74
C ALA A 251 18.04 -0.26 11.86
N LEU A 252 17.13 -0.60 12.76
CA LEU A 252 15.93 0.19 13.05
C LEU A 252 16.27 1.56 13.67
N GLU A 253 17.31 1.62 14.52
CA GLU A 253 17.76 2.90 15.09
C GLU A 253 18.32 3.82 14.01
N LEU A 254 19.10 3.27 13.07
CA LEU A 254 19.62 4.03 11.92
C LEU A 254 18.50 4.48 10.98
N GLN A 255 17.50 3.63 10.73
CA GLN A 255 16.36 3.96 9.87
C GLN A 255 15.57 5.20 10.35
N LYS A 256 15.57 5.52 11.65
CA LYS A 256 14.89 6.73 12.14
C LYS A 256 15.42 8.01 11.51
N ASN A 257 16.68 8.01 11.10
CA ASN A 257 17.38 9.16 10.53
C ASN A 257 17.89 8.89 9.10
N ASP A 258 17.52 7.76 8.50
CA ASP A 258 17.95 7.35 7.17
C ASP A 258 16.71 7.04 6.32
N PRO A 259 16.49 7.74 5.19
CA PRO A 259 15.30 7.57 4.37
C PRO A 259 15.28 6.23 3.60
N ARG A 260 16.38 5.47 3.60
CA ARG A 260 16.45 4.18 2.91
C ARG A 260 15.57 3.12 3.56
N ASP A 261 15.13 2.15 2.75
CA ASP A 261 14.39 0.99 3.23
C ASP A 261 15.23 0.19 4.24
N LEU A 262 14.58 -0.34 5.30
CA LEU A 262 15.24 -1.14 6.33
C LEU A 262 16.08 -2.29 5.74
N GLY A 263 15.59 -2.92 4.67
CA GLY A 263 16.32 -3.97 3.96
C GLY A 263 17.65 -3.48 3.34
N LYS A 264 17.65 -2.30 2.72
CA LYS A 264 18.86 -1.68 2.16
C LYS A 264 19.87 -1.33 3.27
N ILE A 265 19.38 -0.84 4.40
CA ILE A 265 20.21 -0.57 5.58
C ILE A 265 20.85 -1.87 6.09
N LEU A 266 20.06 -2.93 6.28
CA LEU A 266 20.54 -4.24 6.73
C LEU A 266 21.63 -4.83 5.80
N VAL A 267 21.46 -4.71 4.49
CA VAL A 267 22.47 -5.13 3.50
C VAL A 267 23.72 -4.25 3.58
N SER A 268 23.57 -2.93 3.67
CA SER A 268 24.71 -1.99 3.73
C SER A 268 25.58 -2.16 4.98
N LEU A 269 24.99 -2.59 6.10
CA LEU A 269 25.70 -2.91 7.34
C LEU A 269 26.36 -4.30 7.30
N GLY A 270 26.11 -5.08 6.25
CA GLY A 270 26.58 -6.47 6.13
C GLY A 270 25.87 -7.44 7.08
N PHE A 271 24.71 -7.06 7.63
CA PHE A 271 23.97 -7.91 8.56
C PHE A 271 23.18 -9.01 7.86
N VAL A 272 22.79 -8.80 6.60
CA VAL A 272 22.14 -9.79 5.73
C VAL A 272 22.67 -9.66 4.31
N THR A 273 22.61 -10.75 3.53
CA THR A 273 22.89 -10.67 2.09
C THR A 273 21.64 -10.25 1.29
N PRO A 274 21.78 -9.74 0.06
CA PRO A 274 20.65 -9.50 -0.83
C PRO A 274 19.77 -10.75 -1.03
N ALA A 275 20.40 -11.93 -1.11
CA ALA A 275 19.71 -13.21 -1.24
C ALA A 275 18.90 -13.58 0.01
N ASP A 276 19.41 -13.28 1.21
CA ASP A 276 18.65 -13.48 2.46
C ASP A 276 17.39 -12.60 2.48
N LEU A 277 17.54 -11.32 2.10
CA LEU A 277 16.43 -10.39 2.02
C LEU A 277 15.38 -10.83 0.99
N GLY A 278 15.82 -11.27 -0.19
CA GLY A 278 14.96 -11.81 -1.25
C GLY A 278 14.20 -13.06 -0.82
N ARG A 279 14.86 -14.01 -0.13
CA ARG A 279 14.21 -15.21 0.40
C ARG A 279 13.20 -14.89 1.50
N ALA A 280 13.53 -13.96 2.39
CA ALA A 280 12.60 -13.51 3.42
C ALA A 280 11.37 -12.82 2.81
N LEU A 281 11.55 -12.03 1.76
CA LEU A 281 10.46 -11.41 1.01
C LEU A 281 9.59 -12.46 0.30
N ALA A 282 10.21 -13.44 -0.34
CA ALA A 282 9.52 -14.55 -1.00
C ALA A 282 8.66 -15.36 -0.02
N GLU A 283 9.21 -15.70 1.16
CA GLU A 283 8.46 -16.40 2.22
C GLU A 283 7.27 -15.55 2.69
N ARG A 284 7.49 -14.24 2.93
CA ARG A 284 6.44 -13.32 3.37
C ARG A 284 5.26 -13.28 2.40
N LEU A 285 5.55 -13.27 1.11
CA LEU A 285 4.57 -13.15 0.03
C LEU A 285 4.08 -14.49 -0.50
N LYS A 286 4.63 -15.61 0.00
CA LYS A 286 4.39 -16.97 -0.50
C LYS A 286 4.70 -17.09 -2.01
N LEU A 287 5.78 -16.44 -2.44
CA LEU A 287 6.31 -16.51 -3.79
C LEU A 287 7.55 -17.41 -3.81
N ASP A 288 7.94 -17.87 -5.00
CA ASP A 288 9.19 -18.61 -5.17
C ASP A 288 10.35 -17.60 -5.32
N PHE A 289 11.48 -17.86 -4.67
CA PHE A 289 12.73 -17.12 -4.89
C PHE A 289 13.53 -17.80 -6.00
N VAL A 290 14.06 -17.02 -6.94
CA VAL A 290 14.85 -17.49 -8.07
C VAL A 290 16.15 -16.70 -8.17
N VAL A 291 17.23 -17.41 -8.51
CA VAL A 291 18.53 -16.80 -8.85
C VAL A 291 18.63 -16.79 -10.36
N VAL A 292 18.91 -15.63 -10.93
CA VAL A 292 18.93 -15.42 -12.39
C VAL A 292 20.27 -14.93 -12.94
N ALA A 293 21.27 -14.73 -12.07
CA ALA A 293 22.58 -14.17 -12.44
C ALA A 293 23.34 -14.99 -13.51
N ASP A 294 23.06 -16.28 -13.61
CA ASP A 294 23.75 -17.22 -14.50
C ASP A 294 22.83 -17.81 -15.59
N LEU A 295 21.66 -17.22 -15.85
CA LEU A 295 20.77 -17.74 -16.89
C LEU A 295 21.48 -17.67 -18.25
N THR A 296 21.62 -18.84 -18.87
CA THR A 296 22.07 -18.94 -20.26
C THR A 296 20.93 -18.56 -21.21
N GLU A 297 21.25 -18.10 -22.43
CA GLU A 297 20.25 -17.79 -23.46
C GLU A 297 19.26 -18.97 -23.70
N ASP A 298 19.70 -20.21 -23.46
CA ASP A 298 18.89 -21.41 -23.61
C ASP A 298 17.86 -21.64 -22.48
N GLU A 299 18.03 -20.98 -21.32
CA GLU A 299 17.15 -21.10 -20.15
C GLU A 299 16.02 -20.08 -20.14
N VAL A 300 16.10 -19.07 -21.00
CA VAL A 300 15.06 -18.06 -21.20
C VAL A 300 14.44 -18.26 -22.57
N ASP A 301 13.12 -18.43 -22.63
CA ASP A 301 12.43 -18.57 -23.91
C ASP A 301 12.55 -17.26 -24.72
N PRO A 302 13.23 -17.23 -25.88
CA PRO A 302 13.43 -16.00 -26.64
C PRO A 302 12.10 -15.35 -27.04
N ALA A 303 11.05 -16.15 -27.28
CA ALA A 303 9.73 -15.64 -27.62
C ALA A 303 9.04 -14.91 -26.45
N VAL A 304 9.53 -15.11 -25.23
CA VAL A 304 9.03 -14.47 -24.01
C VAL A 304 9.78 -13.17 -23.73
N LEU A 305 11.07 -13.10 -24.03
CA LEU A 305 11.86 -11.87 -23.94
C LEU A 305 11.35 -10.80 -24.91
N GLU A 306 10.93 -11.17 -26.12
CA GLU A 306 10.38 -10.23 -27.12
C GLU A 306 9.03 -9.62 -26.71
N LEU A 307 8.36 -10.15 -25.67
CA LEU A 307 7.06 -9.64 -25.24
C LEU A 307 7.16 -8.25 -24.59
N VAL A 308 8.32 -7.89 -24.03
CA VAL A 308 8.53 -6.68 -23.24
C VAL A 308 9.85 -6.03 -23.71
N SER A 309 9.87 -4.71 -23.89
CA SER A 309 11.11 -4.06 -24.34
C SER A 309 12.16 -4.06 -23.23
N GLU A 310 13.45 -4.11 -23.60
CA GLU A 310 14.56 -4.04 -22.64
C GLU A 310 14.45 -2.84 -21.69
N GLU A 311 14.08 -1.66 -22.21
CA GLU A 311 13.85 -0.45 -21.41
C GLU A 311 12.84 -0.71 -20.29
N GLN A 312 11.75 -1.42 -20.58
CA GLN A 312 10.73 -1.78 -19.60
C GLN A 312 11.24 -2.84 -18.62
N LEU A 313 12.00 -3.83 -19.09
CA LEU A 313 12.62 -4.85 -18.23
C LEU A 313 13.57 -4.21 -17.21
N ARG A 314 14.40 -3.27 -17.65
CA ARG A 314 15.29 -2.51 -16.77
C ARG A 314 14.51 -1.58 -15.85
N LYS A 315 13.56 -0.79 -16.38
CA LYS A 315 12.73 0.13 -15.57
C LYS A 315 12.02 -0.59 -14.43
N TYR A 316 11.42 -1.75 -14.70
CA TYR A 316 10.66 -2.52 -13.70
C TYR A 316 11.52 -3.52 -12.92
N MET A 317 12.83 -3.59 -13.22
CA MET A 317 13.75 -4.59 -12.67
C MET A 317 13.11 -5.99 -12.69
N ALA A 318 12.70 -6.39 -13.89
CA ALA A 318 11.90 -7.57 -14.13
C ALA A 318 12.47 -8.36 -15.31
N LEU A 319 12.48 -9.69 -15.22
CA LEU A 319 12.96 -10.59 -16.27
C LEU A 319 11.93 -11.71 -16.53
N PRO A 320 11.25 -11.68 -17.68
CA PRO A 320 10.43 -12.78 -18.18
C PRO A 320 11.27 -14.04 -18.36
N LEU A 321 10.83 -15.16 -17.77
CA LEU A 321 11.57 -16.43 -17.83
C LEU A 321 10.95 -17.39 -18.83
N ARG A 322 9.65 -17.70 -18.63
CA ARG A 322 8.90 -18.71 -19.40
C ARG A 322 7.41 -18.64 -19.12
N ILE A 323 6.63 -19.35 -19.92
CA ILE A 323 5.18 -19.48 -19.72
C ILE A 323 4.85 -20.86 -19.12
N GLU A 324 4.13 -20.88 -18.00
CA GLU A 324 3.57 -22.09 -17.42
C GLU A 324 2.08 -21.93 -17.17
N GLY A 325 1.27 -22.90 -17.62
CA GLY A 325 -0.18 -22.87 -17.39
C GLY A 325 -0.86 -21.59 -17.91
N GLY A 326 -0.32 -20.98 -18.97
CA GLY A 326 -0.80 -19.73 -19.55
C GLY A 326 -0.40 -18.46 -18.78
N ARG A 327 0.39 -18.58 -17.71
CA ARG A 327 0.96 -17.46 -16.95
C ARG A 327 2.41 -17.23 -17.32
N LEU A 328 2.79 -15.97 -17.47
CA LEU A 328 4.17 -15.57 -17.69
C LEU A 328 4.88 -15.48 -16.33
N LEU A 329 5.89 -16.31 -16.12
CA LEU A 329 6.75 -16.24 -14.94
C LEU A 329 7.74 -15.11 -15.13
N VAL A 330 7.78 -14.18 -14.17
CA VAL A 330 8.65 -13.00 -14.23
C VAL A 330 9.43 -12.91 -12.93
N ALA A 331 10.75 -12.95 -13.00
CA ALA A 331 11.63 -12.64 -11.88
C ALA A 331 11.63 -11.12 -11.66
N MET A 332 11.39 -10.65 -10.43
CA MET A 332 11.30 -9.22 -10.11
C MET A 332 12.06 -8.90 -8.82
N SER A 333 12.69 -7.73 -8.74
CA SER A 333 13.32 -7.24 -7.51
C SER A 333 12.29 -6.78 -6.48
N ASP A 334 11.21 -6.14 -6.92
CA ASP A 334 10.05 -5.82 -6.08
C ASP A 334 8.75 -6.44 -6.63
N PRO A 335 8.35 -7.63 -6.15
CA PRO A 335 7.07 -8.23 -6.49
C PRO A 335 5.85 -7.49 -5.90
N ASN A 336 6.02 -6.44 -5.08
CA ASN A 336 4.92 -5.59 -4.61
C ASN A 336 4.73 -4.35 -5.49
N ASP A 337 5.55 -4.14 -6.51
CA ASP A 337 5.31 -3.08 -7.49
C ASP A 337 4.12 -3.46 -8.38
N ILE A 338 2.94 -3.03 -7.93
CA ILE A 338 1.67 -3.29 -8.62
C ILE A 338 1.65 -2.64 -10.00
N PHE A 339 2.29 -1.47 -10.17
CA PHE A 339 2.34 -0.79 -11.47
C PHE A 339 3.20 -1.56 -12.45
N ALA A 340 4.38 -2.03 -12.03
CA ALA A 340 5.21 -2.93 -12.82
C ALA A 340 4.44 -4.18 -13.23
N LEU A 341 3.78 -4.85 -12.28
CA LEU A 341 3.00 -6.06 -12.55
C LEU A 341 1.87 -5.82 -13.56
N GLU A 342 1.14 -4.71 -13.43
CA GLU A 342 0.02 -4.39 -14.29
C GLU A 342 0.48 -3.98 -15.70
N ASP A 343 1.52 -3.15 -15.78
CA ASP A 343 2.10 -2.74 -17.06
C ASP A 343 2.65 -3.96 -17.81
N LEU A 344 3.44 -4.81 -17.13
CA LEU A 344 3.96 -6.05 -17.71
C LEU A 344 2.84 -7.00 -18.16
N ARG A 345 1.75 -7.10 -17.39
CA ARG A 345 0.56 -7.89 -17.76
C ARG A 345 -0.10 -7.38 -19.04
N ILE A 346 -0.24 -6.05 -19.18
CA ILE A 346 -0.84 -5.40 -20.34
C ILE A 346 0.06 -5.58 -21.57
N ILE A 347 1.36 -5.31 -21.41
CA ILE A 347 2.38 -5.40 -22.47
C ILE A 347 2.48 -6.84 -22.98
N ALA A 348 2.67 -7.81 -22.07
CA ALA A 348 2.77 -9.23 -22.42
C ALA A 348 1.42 -9.85 -22.81
N LYS A 349 0.31 -9.15 -22.57
CA LYS A 349 -1.08 -9.58 -22.79
C LYS A 349 -1.40 -10.93 -22.13
N ARG A 350 -0.78 -11.21 -20.98
CA ARG A 350 -0.86 -12.50 -20.28
C ARG A 350 -0.80 -12.29 -18.76
N PRO A 351 -1.45 -13.15 -17.97
CA PRO A 351 -1.35 -13.09 -16.52
C PRO A 351 0.09 -13.33 -16.07
N ILE A 352 0.57 -12.52 -15.13
CA ILE A 352 1.93 -12.61 -14.57
C ILE A 352 1.92 -13.48 -13.30
N LYS A 353 2.90 -14.37 -13.17
CA LYS A 353 3.27 -15.02 -11.91
C LYS A 353 4.63 -14.43 -11.47
N PRO A 354 4.67 -13.52 -10.48
CA PRO A 354 5.94 -12.97 -10.02
C PRO A 354 6.75 -14.02 -9.25
N LEU A 355 8.05 -13.98 -9.44
CA LEU A 355 9.07 -14.68 -8.67
C LEU A 355 10.02 -13.63 -8.09
N VAL A 356 10.54 -13.87 -6.90
CA VAL A 356 11.46 -12.91 -6.27
C VAL A 356 12.88 -13.19 -6.73
N ALA A 357 13.56 -12.19 -7.27
CA ALA A 357 14.98 -12.22 -7.56
C ALA A 357 15.67 -11.03 -6.88
N THR A 358 16.99 -11.09 -6.72
CA THR A 358 17.72 -9.92 -6.23
C THR A 358 17.95 -8.93 -7.37
N GLU A 359 18.05 -7.64 -7.04
CA GLU A 359 18.40 -6.60 -8.02
C GLU A 359 19.78 -6.87 -8.66
N GLU A 360 20.72 -7.42 -7.88
CA GLU A 360 22.05 -7.82 -8.35
C GLU A 360 21.98 -8.96 -9.37
N ASP A 361 21.18 -10.00 -9.09
CA ASP A 361 20.98 -11.12 -10.03
C ASP A 361 20.36 -10.63 -11.35
N LEU A 362 19.36 -9.75 -11.27
CA LEU A 362 18.70 -9.19 -12.44
C LEU A 362 19.63 -8.33 -13.29
N LYS A 363 20.44 -7.47 -12.64
CA LYS A 363 21.46 -6.68 -13.33
C LYS A 363 22.49 -7.57 -14.03
N GLY A 364 22.95 -8.64 -13.36
CA GLY A 364 23.82 -9.65 -13.95
C GLY A 364 23.19 -10.32 -15.17
N ALA A 365 21.92 -10.74 -15.06
CA ALA A 365 21.18 -11.33 -16.17
C ALA A 365 21.02 -10.37 -17.35
N PHE A 366 20.74 -9.09 -17.10
CA PHE A 366 20.64 -8.08 -18.17
C PHE A 366 21.97 -7.86 -18.88
N ALA A 367 23.09 -7.84 -18.15
CA ALA A 367 24.42 -7.73 -18.74
C ALA A 367 24.72 -8.92 -19.67
N VAL A 368 24.28 -10.13 -19.31
CA VAL A 368 24.45 -11.34 -20.14
C VAL A 368 23.51 -11.34 -21.36
N LEU A 369 22.23 -11.02 -21.18
CA LEU A 369 21.20 -11.15 -22.22
C LEU A 369 21.16 -9.98 -23.20
N PHE A 370 21.46 -8.76 -22.73
CA PHE A 370 21.34 -7.53 -23.51
C PHE A 370 22.68 -6.79 -23.68
N GLY A 371 23.69 -7.13 -22.86
CA GLY A 371 24.96 -6.39 -22.78
C GLY A 371 24.95 -5.29 -21.71
N ASP A 372 26.14 -4.81 -21.38
CA ASP A 372 26.33 -3.63 -20.53
C ASP A 372 26.02 -2.35 -21.32
N GLU A 373 24.79 -1.83 -21.20
CA GLU A 373 24.52 -0.43 -21.51
C GLU A 373 24.51 0.39 -20.20
N GLU A 374 25.60 1.13 -19.96
CA GLU A 374 25.65 2.27 -19.04
C GLU A 374 24.72 3.38 -19.57
N LEU A 375 23.43 3.36 -19.22
CA LEU A 375 22.52 4.47 -19.53
C LEU A 375 21.64 4.83 -18.32
N TYR A 376 21.85 6.08 -17.87
CA TYR A 376 21.14 6.88 -16.86
C TYR A 376 21.59 6.76 -15.39
N GLU A 377 22.79 7.27 -15.11
CA GLU A 377 22.98 8.14 -13.93
C GLU A 377 22.42 9.55 -14.24
N GLY A 378 21.55 10.07 -13.37
CA GLY A 378 20.97 11.43 -13.42
C GLY A 378 19.68 11.50 -14.26
N VAL A 379 18.53 11.93 -13.75
CA VAL A 379 18.29 13.15 -12.96
C VAL A 379 17.02 12.97 -12.12
N ASP A 380 17.17 13.00 -10.80
CA ASP A 380 16.20 13.63 -9.88
C ASP A 380 17.05 14.33 -8.82
N ALA A 381 17.67 15.44 -9.24
CA ALA A 381 18.09 16.45 -8.31
C ALA A 381 16.81 17.15 -7.83
N GLU A 382 16.45 16.91 -6.56
CA GLU A 382 15.53 17.80 -5.86
C GLU A 382 16.04 19.23 -6.00
N PRO A 383 15.17 20.23 -6.28
CA PRO A 383 15.58 21.62 -6.18
C PRO A 383 15.77 21.95 -4.69
N GLU A 384 17.02 21.92 -4.23
CA GLU A 384 17.41 22.57 -2.98
C GLU A 384 17.15 24.07 -3.10
N ASP A 385 16.34 24.56 -2.16
CA ASP A 385 15.99 25.95 -1.93
C ASP A 385 17.19 26.70 -1.33
N ASP A 386 18.10 27.16 -2.18
CA ASP A 386 19.28 27.92 -1.76
C ASP A 386 19.05 29.42 -1.91
N GLY A 387 18.12 29.94 -1.12
CA GLY A 387 17.99 31.37 -0.87
C GLY A 387 19.01 31.89 0.14
N HIS A 388 20.32 31.95 -0.20
CA HIS A 388 21.25 32.83 0.53
C HIS A 388 22.38 33.39 -0.33
N ALA A 389 22.30 34.70 -0.56
CA ALA A 389 23.32 35.55 -1.16
C ALA A 389 24.59 35.60 -0.29
N GLN A 390 25.77 35.38 -0.89
CA GLN A 390 27.03 36.00 -0.46
C GLN A 390 27.96 36.33 -1.65
N GLU A 391 28.14 37.64 -1.82
CA GLU A 391 29.24 38.43 -2.39
C GLU A 391 30.35 37.76 -3.22
N THR A 392 30.41 38.12 -4.50
CA THR A 392 31.61 38.05 -5.35
C THR A 392 32.51 39.27 -5.14
N LEU A 393 33.76 39.06 -4.74
CA LEU A 393 34.86 40.04 -4.87
C LEU A 393 35.58 39.87 -6.23
N PRO A 394 35.96 40.95 -6.92
CA PRO A 394 36.54 40.89 -8.26
C PRO A 394 38.07 40.68 -8.24
N GLN A 395 38.58 39.92 -9.21
CA GLN A 395 40.02 39.78 -9.49
C GLN A 395 40.54 41.00 -10.26
N LEU A 396 41.61 41.61 -9.75
CA LEU A 396 42.33 42.73 -10.36
C LEU A 396 43.63 42.20 -10.99
N GLU A 397 43.72 42.18 -12.32
CA GLU A 397 44.99 41.97 -13.04
C GLU A 397 45.87 43.23 -12.92
N ALA A 398 47.14 43.05 -12.57
CA ALA A 398 48.16 44.09 -12.61
C ALA A 398 49.30 43.68 -13.55
N PRO A 399 49.82 44.59 -14.40
CA PRO A 399 50.83 44.28 -15.41
C PRO A 399 52.27 44.36 -14.90
N VAL A 400 53.15 43.62 -15.58
CA VAL A 400 54.61 43.48 -15.40
C VAL A 400 55.34 44.77 -15.81
N PRO A 401 56.43 45.17 -15.10
CA PRO A 401 57.45 46.06 -15.66
C PRO A 401 58.80 45.37 -15.87
N ASP A 402 59.50 45.87 -16.89
CA ASP A 402 60.70 45.38 -17.56
C ASP A 402 62.04 45.80 -16.92
N ALA A 403 63.06 44.96 -17.15
CA ALA A 403 64.52 45.22 -17.19
C ALA A 403 65.32 45.45 -15.87
N PRO A 404 66.68 45.31 -15.88
CA PRO A 404 67.57 44.36 -16.59
C PRO A 404 68.58 43.66 -15.63
N LEU A 405 69.12 42.51 -16.07
CA LEU A 405 70.14 41.72 -15.34
C LEU A 405 71.56 42.25 -15.58
N GLU A 406 72.28 42.54 -14.51
CA GLU A 406 73.75 42.75 -14.49
C GLU A 406 74.46 41.42 -14.11
N ASP A 407 75.38 40.95 -14.96
CA ASP A 407 76.51 40.05 -14.61
C ASP A 407 77.63 40.89 -13.94
N PRO A 408 78.67 40.35 -13.23
CA PRO A 408 79.34 39.04 -13.34
C PRO A 408 79.84 38.52 -11.93
N PRO A 409 80.95 37.74 -11.71
CA PRO A 409 81.83 36.97 -12.60
C PRO A 409 82.13 35.50 -12.18
N HIS A 410 82.73 34.80 -13.17
CA HIS A 410 83.68 33.68 -13.13
C HIS A 410 84.33 33.29 -11.79
N GLU A 411 84.42 31.98 -11.53
CA GLU A 411 85.69 31.20 -11.47
C GLU A 411 85.39 29.70 -11.20
N ALA A 412 85.83 28.80 -12.09
CA ALA A 412 86.90 27.80 -11.84
C ALA A 412 86.37 26.51 -11.17
N ALA A 413 86.79 25.27 -11.46
CA ALA A 413 87.81 24.68 -12.31
C ALA A 413 87.46 23.18 -12.43
N GLY A 414 88.00 22.50 -13.45
CA GLY A 414 87.99 21.03 -13.53
C GLY A 414 87.98 20.53 -14.96
#